data_AF-A0A8V5GRG9-F1
#
_entry.id   AF-A0A8V5GRG9-F1
#
_cell.length_a   1.000
_cell.length_b   1.000
_cell.length_c   1.000
_cell.angle_alpha   90.00
_cell.angle_beta   90.00
_cell.angle_gamma   90.00
#
_symmetry.space_group_name_H-M   'P 1'
#
loop_
_entity.id
_entity.type
_entity.pdbx_description
1 polymer ?
#
loop_
_entity_poly.entity_id
_entity_poly.type
_entity_poly.pdbx_seq_one_letter_code
_entity_poly.pdbx_strand_id
1 'polypeptide(L)' 'IALGVLARKLGPYRRAVMFFSKQLDEASKVWPRCLRAVAAVVMNVQEARKFTLGQNYCANKTNCNSCISAYARF' A
#
# COMPACT_ATOMS: atom_id res chain seq x y z
N ILE A 1 0.92 11.56 8.01
CA ILE A 1 1.80 10.94 6.98
C ILE A 1 1.21 9.58 6.60
N ALA A 2 1.16 9.23 5.31
CA ALA A 2 0.73 7.93 4.84
C ALA A 2 1.94 6.97 4.83
N LEU A 3 1.83 5.89 5.59
CA LEU A 3 2.82 4.82 5.60
C LEU A 3 2.18 3.56 5.01
N GLY A 4 2.93 2.80 4.24
CA GLY A 4 2.45 1.57 3.62
C GLY A 4 3.53 0.51 3.60
N VAL A 5 3.12 -0.74 3.63
CA VAL A 5 4.01 -1.88 3.41
C VAL A 5 3.38 -2.79 2.37
N LEU A 6 4.13 -3.04 1.29
CA LEU A 6 3.82 -4.12 0.37
C LEU A 6 4.45 -5.39 0.90
N ALA A 7 3.64 -6.40 1.18
CA ALA A 7 4.13 -7.71 1.60
C ALA A 7 3.69 -8.80 0.62
N ARG A 8 4.57 -9.77 0.39
CA ARG A 8 4.24 -11.03 -0.32
C ARG A 8 4.08 -12.14 0.69
N LYS A 9 3.04 -12.94 0.51
CA LYS A 9 2.91 -14.22 1.21
C LYS A 9 3.86 -15.24 0.59
N LEU A 10 4.79 -15.74 1.40
CA LEU A 10 5.73 -16.80 1.07
C LEU A 10 5.37 -18.01 1.95
N GLY A 11 4.44 -18.85 1.46
CA GLY A 11 3.87 -19.95 2.25
C GLY A 11 2.98 -19.44 3.40
N PRO A 12 3.16 -19.86 4.66
CA PRO A 12 2.40 -19.34 5.80
C PRO A 12 2.88 -17.95 6.26
N TYR A 13 4.05 -17.51 5.82
CA TYR A 13 4.66 -16.25 6.26
C TYR A 13 4.40 -15.10 5.29
N ARG A 14 4.44 -13.86 5.79
CA ARG A 14 4.41 -12.64 4.98
C ARG A 14 5.79 -11.97 5.04
N ARG A 15 6.40 -11.73 3.89
CA ARG A 15 7.68 -11.00 3.75
C ARG A 15 7.39 -9.60 3.19
N ALA A 16 7.81 -8.57 3.91
CA ALA A 16 7.79 -7.21 3.39
C ALA A 16 8.75 -7.10 2.19
N VAL A 17 8.25 -6.54 1.10
CA VAL A 17 8.98 -6.35 -0.16
C VAL A 17 9.35 -4.88 -0.32
N MET A 18 8.49 -3.99 0.18
CA MET A 18 8.68 -2.55 0.05
C MET A 18 7.93 -1.80 1.16
N PHE A 19 8.54 -0.70 1.59
CA PHE A 19 7.93 0.29 2.47
C PHE A 19 7.63 1.57 1.68
N PHE A 20 6.48 2.17 1.93
CA PHE A 20 6.04 3.42 1.34
C PHE A 20 5.91 4.46 2.45
N SER A 21 6.37 5.67 2.18
CA SER A 21 6.12 6.84 3.01
C SER A 21 5.84 8.02 2.10
N LYS A 22 4.63 8.58 2.19
CA LYS A 22 4.24 9.79 1.45
C LYS A 22 3.51 10.73 2.41
N GLN A 23 3.79 12.03 2.31
CA GLN A 23 2.94 13.02 2.95
C GLN A 23 1.60 13.03 2.22
N LEU A 24 0.52 13.17 2.99
CA LEU A 24 -0.76 13.50 2.40
C LEU A 24 -0.72 14.98 2.00
N ASP A 25 -1.43 15.31 0.93
CA ASP A 25 -1.52 16.67 0.42
C ASP A 25 -2.03 17.64 1.50
N GLU A 26 -1.66 18.92 1.44
CA GLU A 26 -1.99 19.91 2.47
C GLU A 26 -3.51 20.02 2.68
N ALA A 27 -4.29 19.87 1.61
CA ALA A 27 -5.76 19.80 1.63
C ALA A 27 -6.29 18.64 2.50
N SER A 28 -5.55 17.54 2.58
CA SER A 28 -5.91 16.36 3.36
C SER A 28 -5.82 16.60 4.86
N LYS A 29 -5.05 17.60 5.32
CA LYS A 29 -4.94 17.94 6.75
C LYS A 29 -6.28 18.41 7.32
N VAL A 30 -7.11 19.01 6.48
CA VAL A 30 -8.45 19.53 6.83
C VAL A 30 -9.50 18.41 6.84
N TRP A 31 -9.18 17.21 6.35
CA TRP A 31 -10.17 16.13 6.25
C TRP A 31 -10.45 15.44 7.59
N PRO A 32 -11.67 14.91 7.79
CA PRO A 32 -11.98 13.97 8.85
C PRO A 32 -11.03 12.76 8.86
N ARG A 33 -10.77 12.18 10.05
CA ARG A 33 -9.81 11.08 10.23
C ARG A 33 -10.07 9.89 9.29
N CYS A 34 -11.33 9.52 9.09
CA CYS A 34 -11.72 8.42 8.19
C CYS A 34 -11.32 8.69 6.73
N LEU A 35 -11.53 9.91 6.23
CA LEU A 35 -11.16 10.30 4.87
C LEU A 35 -9.64 10.33 4.67
N ARG A 36 -8.89 10.80 5.68
CA ARG A 36 -7.42 10.72 5.62
C ARG A 36 -6.91 9.28 5.61
N ALA A 37 -7.57 8.35 6.30
CA ALA A 37 -7.23 6.93 6.26
C ALA A 37 -7.43 6.36 4.85
N VAL A 38 -8.58 6.66 4.23
CA VAL A 38 -8.88 6.23 2.85
C VAL A 38 -7.86 6.81 1.88
N ALA A 39 -7.53 8.10 2.00
CA ALA A 39 -6.51 8.74 1.16
C ALA A 39 -5.14 8.07 1.28
N ALA A 40 -4.72 7.75 2.50
CA ALA A 40 -3.46 7.03 2.74
C ALA A 40 -3.46 5.64 2.09
N VAL A 41 -4.59 4.91 2.12
CA VAL A 41 -4.74 3.62 1.45
C VAL A 41 -4.63 3.79 -0.07
N VAL A 42 -5.36 4.74 -0.66
CA VAL A 42 -5.34 4.99 -2.12
C VAL A 42 -3.94 5.34 -2.59
N MET A 43 -3.24 6.23 -1.88
CA MET A 43 -1.85 6.59 -2.19
C MET A 43 -0.91 5.39 -2.15
N ASN A 44 -1.01 4.56 -1.11
CA ASN A 44 -0.21 3.34 -0.99
C ASN A 44 -0.50 2.34 -2.12
N VAL A 45 -1.77 2.19 -2.51
CA VAL A 45 -2.17 1.33 -3.64
C VAL A 45 -1.61 1.86 -4.95
N GLN A 46 -1.63 3.17 -5.17
CA GLN A 46 -1.11 3.76 -6.39
C GLN A 46 0.40 3.61 -6.51
N GLU A 47 1.14 3.81 -5.42
CA GLU A 47 2.59 3.54 -5.38
C GLU A 47 2.90 2.05 -5.57
N ALA A 48 2.14 1.16 -4.93
CA ALA A 48 2.28 -0.28 -5.15
C ALA A 48 1.98 -0.66 -6.60
N ARG A 49 0.97 -0.03 -7.23
CA ARG A 49 0.62 -0.26 -8.64
C ARG A 49 1.77 0.08 -9.58
N LYS A 50 2.46 1.20 -9.38
CA LYS A 50 3.66 1.58 -10.17
C LYS A 50 4.73 0.49 -10.11
N PHE A 51 4.92 -0.11 -8.95
CA PHE A 51 5.89 -1.18 -8.78
C PHE A 51 5.43 -2.52 -9.40
N THR A 52 4.14 -2.83 -9.29
CA THR A 52 3.57 -4.06 -9.89
C THR A 52 3.36 -3.98 -11.40
N LEU A 53 3.38 -2.79 -12.02
CA LEU A 53 3.16 -2.62 -13.46
C LEU A 53 4.34 -3.10 -14.34
N GLY A 54 5.54 -3.28 -13.76
CA GLY A 54 6.70 -3.88 -14.44
C GLY A 54 7.06 -5.29 -13.94
N GLN A 55 6.56 -5.69 -12.77
CA GLN A 55 6.76 -7.03 -12.23
C GLN A 55 5.43 -7.78 -12.25
N ASN A 56 5.35 -8.82 -13.08
CA ASN A 56 4.33 -9.86 -12.99
C ASN A 56 4.45 -10.58 -11.63
N TYR A 57 4.03 -9.92 -10.56
CA TYR A 57 4.11 -10.47 -9.22
C TYR A 57 3.11 -11.61 -9.02
N CYS A 58 2.10 -11.65 -9.89
CA CYS A 58 1.16 -12.74 -10.07
C CYS A 58 1.42 -13.36 -11.46
N ALA A 59 2.49 -14.17 -11.56
CA ALA A 59 2.75 -15.00 -12.75
C ALA A 59 1.65 -16.05 -13.01
N ASN A 60 0.72 -16.24 -12.07
CA ASN A 60 -0.48 -17.04 -12.24
C ASN A 60 -1.63 -16.47 -11.39
N LYS A 61 -2.80 -16.27 -12.01
CA LYS A 61 -4.01 -15.68 -11.44
C LYS A 61 -4.54 -16.46 -10.22
N THR A 62 -4.17 -17.74 -10.08
CA THR A 62 -4.55 -18.61 -8.95
C THR A 62 -3.74 -18.37 -7.67
N ASN A 63 -2.64 -17.60 -7.70
CA ASN A 63 -1.75 -17.41 -6.55
C ASN A 63 -1.31 -15.96 -6.37
N CYS A 64 -2.26 -15.03 -6.43
CA CYS A 64 -1.98 -13.62 -6.16
C CYS A 64 -1.93 -13.39 -4.64
N ASN A 65 -0.71 -13.44 -4.10
CA ASN A 65 -0.41 -13.51 -2.68
C ASN A 65 0.20 -12.21 -2.11
N SER A 66 0.12 -11.09 -2.84
CA SER A 66 0.53 -9.77 -2.35
C SER A 66 -0.61 -9.12 -1.54
N CYS A 67 -0.32 -8.71 -0.31
CA CYS A 67 -1.23 -7.90 0.52
C CYS A 67 -0.58 -6.55 0.78
N ILE A 68 -1.33 -5.46 0.56
CA ILE A 68 -0.91 -4.11 0.92
C ILE A 68 -1.47 -3.82 2.32
N SER A 69 -0.57 -3.60 3.28
CA SER A 69 -0.95 -3.14 4.61
C SER A 69 -0.67 -1.64 4.66
N ALA A 70 -1.72 -0.83 4.70
CA ALA A 70 -1.63 0.62 4.75
C ALA A 70 -1.93 1.12 6.16
N TYR A 71 -1.08 2.01 6.68
CA TYR A 71 -1.21 2.61 7.99
C TYR A 71 -1.11 4.13 7.86
N ALA A 72 -2.12 4.85 8.33
CA ALA A 72 -2.06 6.31 8.42
C ALA A 72 -1.57 6.69 9.82
N ARG A 73 -0.45 7.42 9.90
CA ARG A 73 -0.01 8.03 11.15
C ARG A 73 -0.55 9.47 11.16
N PHE A 74 -1.52 9.72 12.04
CA PHE A 74 -2.19 11.01 12.22
C PHE A 74 -1.53 11.84 13.31
#